data_AF-A0A535AZG9-F1
#
_entry.id   AF-A0A535AZG9-F1
#
_cell.length_a   1.000
_cell.length_b   1.000
_cell.length_c   1.000
_cell.angle_alpha   90.00
_cell.angle_beta   90.00
_cell.angle_gamma   90.00
#
_symmetry.space_group_name_H-M   'P 1'
#
loop_
_entity.id
_entity.type
_entity.pdbx_description
1 polymer ?
#
loop_
_entity_poly.entity_id
_entity_poly.type
_entity_poly.pdbx_seq_one_letter_code
_entity_poly.pdbx_strand_id
1 'polypeptide(L)'
;MITAQQIRDVYEKASSEFAASASYRHLLGGQADADEVRDFIRNVFLTHYLSSHIVALCFASLPSDAASLLKENLLEEMGRSEAEKPHSALLLELARGAGFSEQEIQGLIADARQQVAIFCAVRVPLPTLRELCLAVLLETVSFEFMLSRCSGPIAAALLSHYALPKRALQWFELHSEVDIRHAEEGLQVVLDYLNFHQITDSSFEHILHATFRGNVFSRRYFPPTSRVVARRSATATAPRHIESIAIYQLRIPFRQTFSHAQQSREESDAVIVRVNDPEGIVGYGEALPRSYVTGETTASMVAHVSEQLAPRIFSQAFTSGWQTFEYMQSSLSDWTRSQDQTAGVIAWNAAFCSVELALLDWALRRQDAALSDFLQPIRREVVYSGVVSAETPREAAAIAKRFKDFGMRQIKVKVGTGEDVTRLQAVRKAVGEDVELRADANGAWSAAEAVEQLKLLRPFNLKAIEQPVGANDFEGLRRVRNETGIPVMADESLVTIEQARRLIELRACDFFNIRISKCGGVTGSLAMAKLAREAGIKIQVGAQVGETGILSATGRTLAAHLSDLAFAEGSFGTWLLSEDIVFDNVAFGYGGAAPLLSTRGLSVAVNEESLERLATKKIELHR
;
A
#
# COMPACT_ATOMS: atom_id res chain seq x y z
N MET A 1 2.60 -5.01 -32.98
CA MET A 1 3.98 -5.47 -32.75
C MET A 1 4.77 -4.31 -32.18
N ILE A 2 5.18 -4.48 -30.93
CA ILE A 2 6.06 -3.54 -30.23
C ILE A 2 7.40 -3.42 -30.95
N THR A 3 7.94 -2.21 -31.02
CA THR A 3 9.23 -1.92 -31.66
C THR A 3 10.30 -1.59 -30.61
N ALA A 4 11.57 -1.84 -30.93
CA ALA A 4 12.70 -1.41 -30.10
C ALA A 4 12.67 0.10 -29.81
N GLN A 5 12.17 0.91 -30.77
CA GLN A 5 12.08 2.36 -30.59
C GLN A 5 11.10 2.73 -29.46
N GLN A 6 9.95 2.07 -29.36
CA GLN A 6 8.98 2.35 -28.29
C GLN A 6 9.57 2.08 -26.89
N ILE A 7 10.33 1.00 -26.75
CA ILE A 7 10.98 0.64 -25.49
C ILE A 7 12.09 1.64 -25.14
N ARG A 8 12.89 2.02 -26.14
CA ARG A 8 13.94 3.04 -26.01
C ARG A 8 13.37 4.36 -25.52
N ASP A 9 12.29 4.85 -26.13
CA ASP A 9 11.68 6.14 -25.76
C ASP A 9 11.28 6.16 -24.27
N VAL A 10 10.79 5.03 -23.75
CA VAL A 10 10.47 4.87 -22.32
C VAL A 10 11.72 4.95 -21.45
N TYR A 11 12.82 4.28 -21.85
CA TYR A 11 14.08 4.30 -21.10
C TYR A 11 14.74 5.68 -21.11
N GLU A 12 14.71 6.38 -22.24
CA GLU A 12 15.22 7.75 -22.39
C GLU A 12 14.43 8.72 -21.51
N LYS A 13 13.10 8.62 -21.52
CA LYS A 13 12.23 9.42 -20.66
C LYS A 13 12.54 9.19 -19.18
N ALA A 14 12.57 7.93 -18.73
CA ALA A 14 12.84 7.60 -17.33
C ALA A 14 14.22 8.10 -16.88
N SER A 15 15.24 8.00 -17.75
CA SER A 15 16.61 8.44 -17.45
C SER A 15 16.69 9.97 -17.35
N SER A 16 16.01 10.67 -18.26
CA SER A 16 15.94 12.13 -18.26
C SER A 16 15.23 12.66 -17.01
N GLU A 17 14.13 12.05 -16.61
CA GLU A 17 13.41 12.38 -15.37
C GLU A 17 14.28 12.15 -14.12
N PHE A 18 15.05 11.06 -14.07
CA PHE A 18 15.96 10.78 -12.97
C PHE A 18 17.06 11.85 -12.88
N ALA A 19 17.67 12.21 -14.02
CA ALA A 19 18.68 13.26 -14.09
C ALA A 19 18.11 14.66 -13.74
N ALA A 20 16.82 14.89 -13.97
CA ALA A 20 16.13 16.13 -13.58
C ALA A 20 15.70 16.16 -12.10
N SER A 21 15.69 15.01 -11.42
CA SER A 21 15.20 14.89 -10.05
C SER A 21 16.01 15.77 -9.07
N ALA A 22 15.32 16.28 -8.04
CA ALA A 22 15.95 17.13 -7.03
C ALA A 22 17.05 16.36 -6.29
N SER A 23 16.79 15.11 -5.87
CA SER A 23 17.76 14.27 -5.15
C SER A 23 19.02 13.98 -5.97
N TYR A 24 18.87 13.70 -7.27
CA TYR A 24 20.03 13.52 -8.15
C TYR A 24 20.86 14.81 -8.26
N ARG A 25 20.22 15.95 -8.50
CA ARG A 25 20.90 17.26 -8.57
C ARG A 25 21.55 17.65 -7.24
N HIS A 26 20.92 17.30 -6.12
CA HIS A 26 21.43 17.53 -4.77
C HIS A 26 22.71 16.72 -4.53
N LEU A 27 22.71 15.45 -4.91
CA LEU A 27 23.88 14.58 -4.87
C LEU A 27 25.01 15.15 -5.75
N LEU A 28 24.73 15.45 -7.02
CA LEU A 28 25.74 15.97 -7.95
C LEU A 28 26.30 17.33 -7.54
N GLY A 29 25.47 18.19 -6.95
CA GLY A 29 25.85 19.53 -6.51
C GLY A 29 26.67 19.57 -5.22
N GLY A 30 26.93 18.42 -4.59
CA GLY A 30 27.68 18.36 -3.33
C GLY A 30 26.89 18.86 -2.11
N GLN A 31 25.57 18.88 -2.18
CA GLN A 31 24.72 19.42 -1.11
C GLN A 31 24.03 18.34 -0.28
N ALA A 32 24.15 17.05 -0.66
CA ALA A 32 23.69 15.94 0.16
C ALA A 32 24.53 15.78 1.43
N ASP A 33 23.91 15.43 2.55
CA ASP A 33 24.63 15.13 3.79
C ASP A 33 25.23 13.71 3.80
N ALA A 34 26.02 13.39 4.84
CA ALA A 34 26.69 12.10 4.95
C ALA A 34 25.71 10.91 5.05
N ASP A 35 24.55 11.11 5.69
CA ASP A 35 23.53 10.07 5.82
C ASP A 35 22.81 9.86 4.48
N GLU A 36 22.51 10.93 3.75
CA GLU A 36 21.93 10.88 2.40
C GLU A 36 22.86 10.18 1.40
N VAL A 37 24.16 10.45 1.44
CA VAL A 37 25.16 9.76 0.61
C VAL A 37 25.24 8.28 1.00
N ARG A 38 25.24 7.98 2.30
CA ARG A 38 25.26 6.59 2.79
C ARG A 38 24.00 5.82 2.37
N ASP A 39 22.84 6.45 2.45
CA ASP A 39 21.56 5.88 2.02
C ASP A 39 21.53 5.66 0.50
N PHE A 40 22.04 6.61 -0.28
CA PHE A 40 22.22 6.43 -1.72
C PHE A 40 23.07 5.19 -2.02
N ILE A 41 24.23 5.03 -1.38
CA ILE A 41 25.11 3.86 -1.58
C ILE A 41 24.44 2.56 -1.13
N ARG A 42 23.73 2.57 -0.01
CA ARG A 42 22.89 1.43 0.42
C ARG A 42 21.91 1.05 -0.68
N ASN A 43 21.22 2.00 -1.26
CA ASN A 43 20.19 1.76 -2.26
C ASN A 43 20.76 1.26 -3.59
N VAL A 44 21.92 1.78 -4.01
CA VAL A 44 22.70 1.23 -5.14
C VAL A 44 23.06 -0.22 -4.87
N PHE A 45 23.57 -0.53 -3.67
CA PHE A 45 23.91 -1.88 -3.27
C PHE A 45 22.69 -2.81 -3.32
N LEU A 46 21.58 -2.44 -2.68
CA LEU A 46 20.36 -3.26 -2.63
C LEU A 46 19.76 -3.50 -4.02
N THR A 47 19.87 -2.52 -4.92
CA THR A 47 19.34 -2.62 -6.27
C THR A 47 20.15 -3.60 -7.13
N HIS A 48 21.48 -3.62 -7.00
CA HIS A 48 22.36 -4.30 -7.95
C HIS A 48 23.06 -5.54 -7.41
N TYR A 49 23.15 -5.73 -6.09
CA TYR A 49 23.99 -6.80 -5.52
C TYR A 49 23.61 -8.22 -5.99
N LEU A 50 22.33 -8.45 -6.29
CA LEU A 50 21.82 -9.72 -6.79
C LEU A 50 21.29 -9.65 -8.24
N SER A 51 21.45 -8.53 -8.95
CA SER A 51 20.86 -8.33 -10.28
C SER A 51 21.24 -9.46 -11.24
N SER A 52 22.53 -9.82 -11.30
CA SER A 52 23.05 -10.90 -12.15
C SER A 52 22.41 -12.27 -11.90
N HIS A 53 22.05 -12.58 -10.66
CA HIS A 53 21.38 -13.84 -10.32
C HIS A 53 19.92 -13.85 -10.79
N ILE A 54 19.23 -12.71 -10.69
CA ILE A 54 17.84 -12.56 -11.14
C ILE A 54 17.81 -12.59 -12.68
N VAL A 55 18.76 -11.94 -13.32
CA VAL A 55 18.94 -11.94 -14.78
C VAL A 55 19.21 -13.35 -15.30
N ALA A 56 20.09 -14.11 -14.64
CA ALA A 56 20.34 -15.52 -14.95
C ALA A 56 19.06 -16.39 -14.84
N LEU A 57 18.23 -16.15 -13.82
CA LEU A 57 16.93 -16.82 -13.68
C LEU A 57 15.98 -16.48 -14.85
N CYS A 58 15.91 -15.21 -15.26
CA CYS A 58 15.07 -14.77 -16.37
C CYS A 58 15.54 -15.33 -17.72
N PHE A 59 16.85 -15.56 -17.87
CA PHE A 59 17.40 -16.16 -19.09
C PHE A 59 17.34 -17.68 -19.11
N ALA A 60 17.31 -18.34 -17.95
CA ALA A 60 17.03 -19.77 -17.88
C ALA A 60 15.62 -20.13 -18.41
N SER A 61 14.73 -19.16 -18.62
CA SER A 61 13.44 -19.36 -19.27
C SER A 61 13.43 -19.12 -20.79
N LEU A 62 14.56 -18.79 -21.42
CA LEU A 62 14.73 -18.66 -22.88
C LEU A 62 15.09 -20.01 -23.55
N PRO A 63 14.94 -20.16 -24.88
CA PRO A 63 15.42 -21.34 -25.60
C PRO A 63 16.95 -21.35 -25.67
N SER A 64 17.53 -22.56 -25.81
CA SER A 64 18.98 -22.81 -25.76
C SER A 64 19.83 -21.95 -26.69
N ASP A 65 19.26 -21.50 -27.80
CA ASP A 65 20.00 -20.89 -28.90
C ASP A 65 20.28 -19.39 -28.64
N ALA A 66 19.48 -18.76 -27.77
CA ALA A 66 19.69 -17.39 -27.27
C ALA A 66 20.79 -17.32 -26.18
N ALA A 67 21.22 -18.45 -25.62
CA ALA A 67 22.21 -18.50 -24.54
C ALA A 67 23.63 -18.11 -24.98
N SER A 68 23.92 -18.15 -26.29
CA SER A 68 25.25 -17.86 -26.84
C SER A 68 25.65 -16.39 -26.72
N LEU A 69 24.70 -15.46 -26.91
CA LEU A 69 24.91 -14.01 -26.78
C LEU A 69 25.10 -13.56 -25.32
N LEU A 70 24.69 -14.38 -24.35
CA LEU A 70 24.59 -14.00 -22.94
C LEU A 70 25.63 -14.69 -22.05
N LYS A 71 26.31 -15.70 -22.59
CA LYS A 71 27.31 -16.47 -21.84
C LYS A 71 28.45 -15.58 -21.37
N GLU A 72 28.95 -14.69 -22.20
CA GLU A 72 30.07 -13.82 -21.84
C GLU A 72 29.65 -12.78 -20.78
N ASN A 73 28.54 -12.08 -20.97
CA ASN A 73 28.02 -11.09 -20.02
C ASN A 73 27.66 -11.72 -18.65
N LEU A 74 27.00 -12.89 -18.63
CA LEU A 74 26.70 -13.59 -17.37
C LEU A 74 27.98 -14.13 -16.70
N LEU A 75 28.99 -14.54 -17.46
CA LEU A 75 30.27 -14.99 -16.90
C LEU A 75 31.06 -13.81 -16.33
N GLU A 76 31.06 -12.65 -16.98
CA GLU A 76 31.68 -11.41 -16.48
C GLU A 76 31.03 -10.96 -15.17
N GLU A 77 29.70 -10.87 -15.15
CA GLU A 77 28.89 -10.54 -13.97
C GLU A 77 29.10 -11.51 -12.79
N MET A 78 29.32 -12.80 -13.08
CA MET A 78 29.62 -13.84 -12.08
C MET A 78 31.12 -13.94 -11.73
N GLY A 79 32.00 -13.13 -12.33
CA GLY A 79 33.44 -13.17 -12.09
C GLY A 79 34.10 -14.47 -12.58
N ARG A 80 33.57 -15.03 -13.65
CA ARG A 80 34.04 -16.24 -14.35
C ARG A 80 34.61 -15.95 -15.74
N SER A 81 34.68 -14.69 -16.17
CA SER A 81 35.62 -14.28 -17.22
C SER A 81 37.02 -14.22 -16.58
N GLU A 82 38.06 -14.68 -17.28
CA GLU A 82 39.42 -14.76 -16.72
C GLU A 82 40.09 -13.38 -16.51
N ALA A 83 39.39 -12.27 -16.80
CA ALA A 83 39.98 -10.94 -16.90
C ALA A 83 39.49 -9.90 -15.86
N GLU A 84 38.33 -10.06 -15.21
CA GLU A 84 37.71 -8.96 -14.43
C GLU A 84 37.10 -9.35 -13.07
N LYS A 85 37.00 -8.36 -12.16
CA LYS A 85 36.37 -8.54 -10.84
C LYS A 85 34.83 -8.56 -10.99
N PRO A 86 34.11 -9.49 -10.34
CA PRO A 86 32.64 -9.51 -10.39
C PRO A 86 32.03 -8.23 -9.81
N HIS A 87 30.92 -7.76 -10.41
CA HIS A 87 30.18 -6.57 -9.96
C HIS A 87 29.79 -6.61 -8.48
N SER A 88 29.38 -7.78 -7.97
CA SER A 88 29.09 -7.96 -6.55
C SER A 88 30.30 -7.65 -5.64
N ALA A 89 31.52 -7.97 -6.08
CA ALA A 89 32.74 -7.63 -5.36
C ALA A 89 33.05 -6.13 -5.41
N LEU A 90 32.76 -5.47 -6.54
CA LEU A 90 32.91 -4.01 -6.67
C LEU A 90 31.89 -3.25 -5.82
N LEU A 91 30.66 -3.75 -5.70
CA LEU A 91 29.65 -3.20 -4.78
C LEU A 91 30.06 -3.35 -3.31
N LEU A 92 30.77 -4.42 -2.94
CA LEU A 92 31.37 -4.55 -1.61
C LEU A 92 32.51 -3.53 -1.40
N GLU A 93 33.33 -3.26 -2.42
CA GLU A 93 34.34 -2.19 -2.36
C GLU A 93 33.69 -0.80 -2.26
N LEU A 94 32.58 -0.56 -2.96
CA LEU A 94 31.79 0.66 -2.89
C LEU A 94 31.23 0.89 -1.48
N ALA A 95 30.59 -0.12 -0.89
CA ALA A 95 30.05 -0.05 0.48
C ALA A 95 31.16 0.23 1.51
N ARG A 96 32.32 -0.44 1.41
CA ARG A 96 33.47 -0.15 2.28
C ARG A 96 33.98 1.28 2.11
N GLY A 97 34.06 1.77 0.87
CA GLY A 97 34.48 3.14 0.57
C GLY A 97 33.54 4.20 1.14
N ALA A 98 32.25 3.88 1.26
CA ALA A 98 31.24 4.71 1.91
C ALA A 98 31.18 4.53 3.45
N GLY A 99 32.14 3.78 4.03
CA GLY A 99 32.28 3.62 5.47
C GLY A 99 31.30 2.64 6.12
N PHE A 100 30.76 1.66 5.39
CA PHE A 100 30.00 0.57 5.99
C PHE A 100 30.94 -0.42 6.71
N SER A 101 30.61 -0.79 7.94
CA SER A 101 31.30 -1.85 8.67
C SER A 101 30.97 -3.23 8.08
N GLU A 102 31.80 -4.23 8.34
CA GLU A 102 31.54 -5.60 7.88
C GLU A 102 30.21 -6.16 8.41
N GLN A 103 29.79 -5.79 9.63
CA GLN A 103 28.49 -6.18 10.17
C GLN A 103 27.33 -5.55 9.38
N GLU A 104 27.43 -4.27 9.04
CA GLU A 104 26.42 -3.59 8.24
C GLU A 104 26.38 -4.14 6.81
N ILE A 105 27.53 -4.49 6.23
CA ILE A 105 27.61 -5.14 4.91
C ILE A 105 26.89 -6.49 4.93
N GLN A 106 27.05 -7.31 5.98
CA GLN A 106 26.26 -8.54 6.10
C GLN A 106 24.75 -8.25 6.20
N GLY A 107 24.37 -7.16 6.86
CA GLY A 107 23.00 -6.65 6.86
C GLY A 107 22.52 -6.30 5.44
N LEU A 108 23.29 -5.54 4.68
CA LEU A 108 22.97 -5.17 3.30
C LEU A 108 22.79 -6.42 2.40
N ILE A 109 23.61 -7.44 2.58
CA ILE A 109 23.49 -8.71 1.84
C ILE A 109 22.20 -9.43 2.20
N ALA A 110 21.85 -9.47 3.49
CA ALA A 110 20.59 -10.06 3.96
C ALA A 110 19.37 -9.29 3.42
N ASP A 111 19.43 -7.97 3.47
CA ASP A 111 18.38 -7.08 2.97
C ASP A 111 18.21 -7.22 1.45
N ALA A 112 19.31 -7.31 0.69
CA ALA A 112 19.26 -7.57 -0.76
C ALA A 112 18.57 -8.90 -1.06
N ARG A 113 18.90 -9.98 -0.33
CA ARG A 113 18.22 -11.28 -0.46
C ARG A 113 16.74 -11.18 -0.12
N GLN A 114 16.40 -10.46 0.94
CA GLN A 114 15.02 -10.25 1.34
C GLN A 114 14.26 -9.43 0.30
N GLN A 115 14.87 -8.40 -0.29
CA GLN A 115 14.27 -7.63 -1.38
C GLN A 115 13.99 -8.48 -2.60
N VAL A 116 14.89 -9.39 -2.98
CA VAL A 116 14.64 -10.33 -4.07
C VAL A 116 13.48 -11.28 -3.72
N ALA A 117 13.45 -11.82 -2.51
CA ALA A 117 12.35 -12.68 -2.06
C ALA A 117 10.99 -11.94 -2.09
N ILE A 118 10.96 -10.69 -1.57
CA ILE A 118 9.80 -9.81 -1.62
C ILE A 118 9.44 -9.51 -3.07
N PHE A 119 10.41 -9.15 -3.91
CA PHE A 119 10.18 -8.84 -5.32
C PHE A 119 9.52 -10.02 -6.06
N CYS A 120 10.04 -11.24 -5.87
CA CYS A 120 9.48 -12.47 -6.43
C CYS A 120 8.10 -12.82 -5.82
N ALA A 121 7.81 -12.42 -4.58
CA ALA A 121 6.56 -12.72 -3.88
C ALA A 121 5.46 -11.65 -4.01
N VAL A 122 5.81 -10.38 -4.28
CA VAL A 122 4.93 -9.20 -4.18
C VAL A 122 4.52 -8.65 -5.54
N ARG A 123 5.27 -8.90 -6.63
CA ARG A 123 4.82 -8.56 -8.00
C ARG A 123 3.80 -9.59 -8.51
N VAL A 124 2.59 -9.52 -7.98
CA VAL A 124 1.44 -10.34 -8.37
C VAL A 124 0.59 -9.81 -9.56
N PRO A 125 0.84 -8.64 -10.22
CA PRO A 125 0.11 -8.39 -11.47
C PRO A 125 0.64 -9.23 -12.64
N LEU A 126 1.65 -10.09 -12.40
CA LEU A 126 2.30 -10.96 -13.37
C LEU A 126 1.92 -12.40 -13.00
N PRO A 127 0.76 -12.91 -13.45
CA PRO A 127 0.22 -14.20 -13.04
C PRO A 127 1.13 -15.40 -13.35
N THR A 128 2.20 -15.20 -14.11
CA THR A 128 3.10 -16.27 -14.55
C THR A 128 4.58 -15.88 -14.40
N LEU A 129 5.44 -16.89 -14.22
CA LEU A 129 6.89 -16.72 -14.18
C LEU A 129 7.43 -15.98 -15.41
N ARG A 130 6.85 -16.22 -16.60
CA ARG A 130 7.24 -15.53 -17.85
C ARG A 130 7.03 -14.01 -17.78
N GLU A 131 5.99 -13.54 -17.11
CA GLU A 131 5.65 -12.10 -17.03
C GLU A 131 6.51 -11.44 -15.96
N LEU A 132 6.76 -12.14 -14.84
CA LEU A 132 7.72 -11.72 -13.82
C LEU A 132 9.11 -11.52 -14.43
N CYS A 133 9.59 -12.50 -15.19
CA CYS A 133 10.88 -12.44 -15.84
C CYS A 133 10.95 -11.33 -16.91
N LEU A 134 9.87 -11.06 -17.64
CA LEU A 134 9.81 -9.90 -18.53
C LEU A 134 9.93 -8.57 -17.77
N ALA A 135 9.21 -8.40 -16.65
CA ALA A 135 9.29 -7.18 -15.85
C ALA A 135 10.68 -6.94 -15.25
N VAL A 136 11.35 -8.01 -14.82
CA VAL A 136 12.76 -7.95 -14.38
C VAL A 136 13.65 -7.53 -15.53
N LEU A 137 13.50 -8.16 -16.70
CA LEU A 137 14.35 -7.92 -17.86
C LEU A 137 14.22 -6.46 -18.31
N LEU A 138 12.98 -5.94 -18.39
CA LEU A 138 12.69 -4.54 -18.70
C LEU A 138 13.37 -3.58 -17.71
N GLU A 139 13.28 -3.86 -16.41
CA GLU A 139 13.88 -3.02 -15.36
C GLU A 139 15.42 -3.09 -15.40
N THR A 140 16.00 -4.27 -15.59
CA THR A 140 17.45 -4.49 -15.66
C THR A 140 18.05 -3.75 -16.86
N VAL A 141 17.52 -3.95 -18.07
CA VAL A 141 18.03 -3.27 -19.27
C VAL A 141 17.87 -1.76 -19.16
N SER A 142 16.81 -1.28 -18.50
CA SER A 142 16.65 0.16 -18.26
C SER A 142 17.71 0.74 -17.32
N PHE A 143 18.22 -0.04 -16.37
CA PHE A 143 19.31 0.40 -15.49
C PHE A 143 20.62 0.55 -16.25
N GLU A 144 20.95 -0.37 -17.17
CA GLU A 144 22.11 -0.22 -18.07
C GLU A 144 22.02 1.07 -18.90
N PHE A 145 20.81 1.35 -19.40
CA PHE A 145 20.54 2.56 -20.17
C PHE A 145 20.71 3.85 -19.34
N MET A 146 20.32 3.82 -18.06
CA MET A 146 20.51 4.95 -17.15
C MET A 146 21.97 5.10 -16.72
N LEU A 147 22.64 4.00 -16.35
CA LEU A 147 24.01 4.01 -15.84
C LEU A 147 25.01 4.48 -16.91
N SER A 148 24.84 4.06 -18.18
CA SER A 148 25.65 4.57 -19.30
C SER A 148 25.61 6.10 -19.47
N ARG A 149 24.62 6.79 -18.90
CA ARG A 149 24.46 8.26 -18.95
C ARG A 149 24.83 8.95 -17.65
N CYS A 150 24.48 8.34 -16.51
CA CYS A 150 24.56 8.98 -15.20
C CYS A 150 25.76 8.51 -14.35
N SER A 151 26.35 7.36 -14.65
CA SER A 151 27.37 6.74 -13.81
C SER A 151 28.64 7.59 -13.68
N GLY A 152 29.15 8.13 -14.80
CA GLY A 152 30.33 9.01 -14.79
C GLY A 152 30.13 10.28 -13.93
N PRO A 153 29.06 11.06 -14.15
CA PRO A 153 28.73 12.20 -13.29
C PRO A 153 28.57 11.85 -11.80
N ILE A 154 27.96 10.71 -11.48
CA ILE A 154 27.83 10.24 -10.09
C ILE A 154 29.20 9.92 -9.50
N ALA A 155 30.05 9.17 -10.20
CA ALA A 155 31.40 8.84 -9.74
C ALA A 155 32.24 10.11 -9.49
N ALA A 156 32.17 11.07 -10.41
CA ALA A 156 32.84 12.36 -10.27
C ALA A 156 32.39 13.09 -9.00
N ALA A 157 31.07 13.17 -8.74
CA ALA A 157 30.54 13.82 -7.55
C ALA A 157 30.92 13.10 -6.24
N LEU A 158 30.83 11.77 -6.21
CA LEU A 158 31.24 10.94 -5.07
C LEU A 158 32.73 11.13 -4.72
N LEU A 159 33.57 11.29 -5.73
CA LEU A 159 34.99 11.59 -5.55
C LEU A 159 35.22 13.03 -5.08
N SER A 160 34.64 14.02 -5.76
CA SER A 160 34.97 15.45 -5.57
C SER A 160 34.28 16.09 -4.37
N HIS A 161 33.03 15.73 -4.10
CA HIS A 161 32.21 16.36 -3.06
C HIS A 161 32.16 15.54 -1.77
N TYR A 162 32.27 14.22 -1.87
CA TYR A 162 32.07 13.31 -0.73
C TYR A 162 33.30 12.47 -0.37
N ALA A 163 34.42 12.69 -1.09
CA ALA A 163 35.73 12.09 -0.82
C ALA A 163 35.75 10.55 -0.78
N LEU A 164 34.88 9.87 -1.54
CA LEU A 164 34.97 8.42 -1.68
C LEU A 164 36.28 8.04 -2.40
N PRO A 165 36.99 6.98 -1.96
CA PRO A 165 38.25 6.59 -2.56
C PRO A 165 38.02 6.06 -3.98
N LYS A 166 38.89 6.42 -4.93
CA LYS A 166 38.80 5.97 -6.34
C LYS A 166 38.57 4.47 -6.50
N ARG A 167 39.25 3.66 -5.68
CA ARG A 167 39.08 2.20 -5.68
C ARG A 167 37.63 1.75 -5.45
N ALA A 168 36.88 2.47 -4.61
CA ALA A 168 35.47 2.17 -4.33
C ALA A 168 34.54 2.56 -5.48
N LEU A 169 34.98 3.41 -6.41
CA LEU A 169 34.17 3.94 -7.50
C LEU A 169 34.26 3.10 -8.78
N GLN A 170 35.06 2.03 -8.79
CA GLN A 170 35.24 1.13 -9.93
C GLN A 170 33.91 0.58 -10.47
N TRP A 171 32.93 0.32 -9.61
CA TRP A 171 31.60 -0.11 -10.06
C TRP A 171 30.95 0.93 -10.97
N PHE A 172 31.01 2.23 -10.62
CA PHE A 172 30.46 3.27 -11.48
C PHE A 172 31.33 3.51 -12.73
N GLU A 173 32.66 3.44 -12.60
CA GLU A 173 33.58 3.63 -13.73
C GLU A 173 33.35 2.59 -14.83
N LEU A 174 33.17 1.31 -14.48
CA LEU A 174 32.84 0.27 -15.45
C LEU A 174 31.58 0.62 -16.24
N HIS A 175 30.49 1.01 -15.58
CA HIS A 175 29.25 1.36 -16.29
C HIS A 175 29.31 2.70 -17.03
N SER A 176 30.35 3.51 -16.81
CA SER A 176 30.64 4.69 -17.64
C SER A 176 31.44 4.35 -18.91
N GLU A 177 32.17 3.23 -18.88
CA GLU A 177 32.93 2.68 -20.00
C GLU A 177 32.11 1.66 -20.81
N VAL A 178 31.06 1.07 -20.22
CA VAL A 178 30.05 0.26 -20.90
C VAL A 178 29.36 1.13 -21.97
N ASP A 179 29.83 0.91 -23.19
CA ASP A 179 29.39 1.59 -24.40
C ASP A 179 27.88 1.45 -24.60
N ILE A 180 27.24 2.50 -25.13
CA ILE A 180 25.81 2.54 -25.50
C ILE A 180 25.40 1.23 -26.21
N ARG A 181 26.32 0.61 -26.94
CA ARG A 181 26.20 -0.72 -27.56
C ARG A 181 25.65 -1.84 -26.64
N HIS A 182 26.05 -1.96 -25.38
CA HIS A 182 25.52 -3.02 -24.51
C HIS A 182 24.07 -2.76 -24.09
N ALA A 183 23.72 -1.49 -23.89
CA ALA A 183 22.34 -1.09 -23.63
C ALA A 183 21.45 -1.32 -24.88
N GLU A 184 22.01 -1.18 -26.08
CA GLU A 184 21.37 -1.53 -27.36
C GLU A 184 21.13 -3.03 -27.52
N GLU A 185 22.11 -3.85 -27.16
CA GLU A 185 21.98 -5.31 -27.18
C GLU A 185 20.88 -5.78 -26.23
N GLY A 186 20.73 -5.14 -25.07
CA GLY A 186 19.63 -5.40 -24.13
C GLY A 186 18.23 -5.17 -24.72
N LEU A 187 18.05 -4.22 -25.64
CA LEU A 187 16.78 -4.01 -26.34
C LEU A 187 16.42 -5.21 -27.23
N GLN A 188 17.40 -5.75 -27.95
CA GLN A 188 17.21 -6.94 -28.78
C GLN A 188 16.82 -8.14 -27.91
N VAL A 189 17.44 -8.29 -26.74
CA VAL A 189 17.13 -9.34 -25.79
C VAL A 189 15.69 -9.26 -25.28
N VAL A 190 15.17 -8.06 -25.01
CA VAL A 190 13.75 -7.88 -24.65
C VAL A 190 12.83 -8.31 -25.80
N LEU A 191 13.14 -7.92 -27.04
CA LEU A 191 12.36 -8.31 -28.21
C LEU A 191 12.35 -9.82 -28.43
N ASP A 192 13.51 -10.48 -28.29
CA ASP A 192 13.65 -11.92 -28.41
C ASP A 192 12.82 -12.64 -27.34
N TYR A 193 12.80 -12.11 -26.10
CA TYR A 193 11.98 -12.64 -25.02
C TYR A 193 10.47 -12.54 -25.32
N LEU A 194 10.02 -11.39 -25.83
CA LEU A 194 8.62 -11.18 -26.23
C LEU A 194 8.18 -12.14 -27.32
N ASN A 195 9.04 -12.30 -28.34
CA ASN A 195 8.80 -13.20 -29.47
C ASN A 195 8.74 -14.66 -29.02
N PHE A 196 9.70 -15.09 -28.20
CA PHE A 196 9.77 -16.47 -27.71
C PHE A 196 8.55 -16.88 -26.89
N HIS A 197 8.13 -16.03 -25.95
CA HIS A 197 6.98 -16.31 -25.09
C HIS A 197 5.63 -15.94 -25.71
N GLN A 198 5.62 -15.44 -26.95
CA GLN A 198 4.42 -15.00 -27.67
C GLN A 198 3.56 -14.03 -26.84
N ILE A 199 4.23 -13.07 -26.18
CA ILE A 199 3.55 -12.09 -25.31
C ILE A 199 2.75 -11.12 -26.19
N THR A 200 1.47 -10.95 -25.88
CA THR A 200 0.59 -10.06 -26.65
C THR A 200 0.92 -8.59 -26.40
N ASP A 201 0.64 -7.72 -27.38
CA ASP A 201 0.83 -6.27 -27.25
C ASP A 201 0.12 -5.73 -25.99
N SER A 202 -1.11 -6.17 -25.71
CA SER A 202 -1.86 -5.77 -24.51
C SER A 202 -1.22 -6.21 -23.19
N SER A 203 -0.63 -7.41 -23.15
CA SER A 203 0.04 -7.94 -21.96
C SER A 203 1.34 -7.20 -21.73
N PHE A 204 2.11 -6.96 -22.79
CA PHE A 204 3.34 -6.21 -22.72
C PHE A 204 3.12 -4.78 -22.22
N GLU A 205 2.17 -4.03 -22.79
CA GLU A 205 1.88 -2.67 -22.35
C GLU A 205 1.52 -2.62 -20.87
N HIS A 206 0.73 -3.59 -20.39
CA HIS A 206 0.41 -3.70 -18.98
C HIS A 206 1.66 -3.89 -18.09
N ILE A 207 2.57 -4.76 -18.51
CA ILE A 207 3.80 -5.08 -17.79
C ILE A 207 4.77 -3.91 -17.82
N LEU A 208 4.90 -3.26 -18.98
CA LEU A 208 5.72 -2.06 -19.18
C LEU A 208 5.21 -0.93 -18.28
N HIS A 209 3.91 -0.61 -18.35
CA HIS A 209 3.30 0.41 -17.50
C HIS A 209 3.44 0.09 -16.01
N ALA A 210 3.27 -1.17 -15.61
CA ALA A 210 3.45 -1.56 -14.20
C ALA A 210 4.91 -1.45 -13.74
N THR A 211 5.87 -1.78 -14.61
CA THR A 211 7.31 -1.75 -14.30
C THR A 211 7.81 -0.32 -14.15
N PHE A 212 7.47 0.54 -15.11
CA PHE A 212 7.85 1.96 -15.16
C PHE A 212 6.82 2.88 -14.49
N ARG A 213 5.95 2.32 -13.63
CA ARG A 213 4.98 3.12 -12.88
C ARG A 213 5.70 4.01 -11.87
N GLY A 214 5.64 5.32 -12.09
CA GLY A 214 6.51 6.27 -11.41
C GLY A 214 7.97 6.11 -11.84
N ASN A 215 8.82 7.09 -11.55
CA ASN A 215 10.23 7.00 -11.95
C ASN A 215 10.93 5.84 -11.20
N VAL A 216 11.20 4.74 -11.91
CA VAL A 216 11.77 3.50 -11.35
C VAL A 216 13.14 3.74 -10.72
N PHE A 217 13.95 4.62 -11.30
CA PHE A 217 15.29 4.94 -10.81
C PHE A 217 15.21 5.72 -9.50
N SER A 218 14.38 6.76 -9.43
CA SER A 218 14.16 7.53 -8.20
C SER A 218 13.62 6.64 -7.09
N ARG A 219 12.64 5.77 -7.37
CA ARG A 219 12.11 4.81 -6.39
C ARG A 219 13.19 3.88 -5.82
N ARG A 220 14.22 3.55 -6.61
CA ARG A 220 15.25 2.58 -6.25
C ARG A 220 16.46 3.22 -5.59
N TYR A 221 16.95 4.35 -6.10
CA TYR A 221 18.17 5.02 -5.65
C TYR A 221 17.89 6.09 -4.59
N PHE A 222 16.74 6.76 -4.69
CA PHE A 222 16.29 7.82 -3.79
C PHE A 222 14.85 7.55 -3.30
N PRO A 223 14.56 6.38 -2.72
CA PRO A 223 13.25 6.11 -2.14
C PRO A 223 12.91 7.21 -1.12
N PRO A 224 11.62 7.58 -0.98
CA PRO A 224 11.20 8.48 0.09
C PRO A 224 11.71 7.89 1.41
N THR A 225 12.53 8.64 2.14
CA THR A 225 13.30 8.16 3.29
C THR A 225 12.44 7.32 4.25
N SER A 226 12.79 6.04 4.39
CA SER A 226 12.32 5.17 5.47
C SER A 226 13.27 5.34 6.66
N ARG A 227 12.75 5.66 7.84
CA ARG A 227 13.59 5.91 9.01
C ARG A 227 13.86 4.64 9.81
N VAL A 228 15.12 4.48 10.22
CA VAL A 228 15.47 3.77 11.46
C VAL A 228 15.00 4.64 12.62
N VAL A 229 14.17 4.06 13.49
CA VAL A 229 13.54 4.71 14.65
C VAL A 229 14.61 5.13 15.66
N ALA A 230 15.11 6.34 15.53
CA ALA A 230 15.78 7.06 16.61
C ALA A 230 14.79 8.05 17.20
N ARG A 231 14.48 7.90 18.50
CA ARG A 231 13.71 8.87 19.29
C ARG A 231 14.41 10.24 19.20
N ARG A 232 13.99 11.08 18.25
CA ARG A 232 14.24 12.52 18.37
C ARG A 232 13.26 13.07 19.39
N SER A 233 13.80 13.73 20.40
CA SER A 233 13.03 14.59 21.30
C SER A 233 12.23 15.56 20.43
N ALA A 234 10.89 15.49 20.54
CA ALA A 234 9.99 16.42 19.88
C ALA A 234 10.28 17.84 20.40
N THR A 235 11.08 18.60 19.65
CA THR A 235 11.14 20.04 19.84
C THR A 235 9.79 20.58 19.41
N ALA A 236 9.02 21.12 20.37
CA ALA A 236 7.72 21.71 20.10
C ALA A 236 7.87 22.81 19.02
N THR A 237 7.36 22.56 17.83
CA THR A 237 7.34 23.58 16.77
C THR A 237 6.22 24.57 17.07
N ALA A 238 6.42 25.84 16.75
CA ALA A 238 5.38 26.86 16.90
C ALA A 238 4.06 26.46 16.19
N PRO A 239 2.89 26.83 16.75
CA PRO A 239 1.60 26.66 16.08
C PRO A 239 1.60 27.32 14.70
N ARG A 240 0.96 26.70 13.70
CA ARG A 240 0.80 27.24 12.35
C ARG A 240 -0.62 27.13 11.85
N HIS A 241 -1.01 28.10 11.04
CA HIS A 241 -2.26 28.05 10.31
C HIS A 241 -2.12 27.21 9.04
N ILE A 242 -3.22 26.61 8.62
CA ILE A 242 -3.37 26.05 7.28
C ILE A 242 -3.75 27.19 6.33
N GLU A 243 -3.05 27.29 5.21
CA GLU A 243 -3.24 28.34 4.19
C GLU A 243 -4.30 27.93 3.16
N SER A 244 -4.28 26.66 2.75
CA SER A 244 -5.22 26.14 1.78
C SER A 244 -5.60 24.69 2.04
N ILE A 245 -6.80 24.34 1.57
CA ILE A 245 -7.38 23.00 1.61
C ILE A 245 -7.86 22.69 0.19
N ALA A 246 -7.37 21.60 -0.40
CA ALA A 246 -7.83 21.09 -1.68
C ALA A 246 -8.56 19.76 -1.49
N ILE A 247 -9.69 19.60 -2.18
CA ILE A 247 -10.52 18.39 -2.16
C ILE A 247 -10.53 17.77 -3.55
N TYR A 248 -10.05 16.54 -3.66
CA TYR A 248 -9.97 15.78 -4.90
C TYR A 248 -11.00 14.64 -4.87
N GLN A 249 -11.88 14.59 -5.86
CA GLN A 249 -12.81 13.47 -6.06
C GLN A 249 -12.23 12.55 -7.12
N LEU A 250 -11.83 11.35 -6.73
CA LEU A 250 -11.18 10.41 -7.62
C LEU A 250 -12.19 9.47 -8.27
N ARG A 251 -11.84 8.99 -9.47
CA ARG A 251 -12.39 7.78 -10.06
C ARG A 251 -11.27 6.90 -10.54
N ILE A 252 -10.98 5.85 -9.77
CA ILE A 252 -9.90 4.91 -10.09
C ILE A 252 -10.54 3.59 -10.52
N PRO A 253 -10.43 3.19 -11.80
CA PRO A 253 -11.00 1.93 -12.27
C PRO A 253 -10.46 0.73 -11.48
N PHE A 254 -11.29 -0.27 -11.24
CA PHE A 254 -10.87 -1.55 -10.70
C PHE A 254 -10.42 -2.49 -11.82
N ARG A 255 -9.53 -3.42 -11.50
CA ARG A 255 -9.12 -4.52 -12.39
C ARG A 255 -10.18 -5.61 -12.51
N GLN A 256 -11.07 -5.69 -11.52
CA GLN A 256 -12.20 -6.61 -11.50
C GLN A 256 -13.36 -5.96 -10.75
N THR A 257 -14.59 -6.23 -11.18
CA THR A 257 -15.80 -5.80 -10.47
C THR A 257 -15.83 -6.43 -9.08
N PHE A 258 -16.17 -5.61 -8.07
CA PHE A 258 -16.32 -6.06 -6.69
C PHE A 258 -17.79 -5.94 -6.28
N SER A 259 -18.42 -7.08 -5.97
CA SER A 259 -19.85 -7.16 -5.65
C SER A 259 -20.12 -7.73 -4.25
N HIS A 260 -21.13 -7.22 -3.56
CA HIS A 260 -21.68 -7.80 -2.34
C HIS A 260 -23.20 -7.61 -2.30
N ALA A 261 -23.88 -8.13 -1.28
CA ALA A 261 -25.35 -8.19 -1.23
C ALA A 261 -26.07 -6.84 -1.38
N GLN A 262 -25.42 -5.74 -1.06
CA GLN A 262 -26.01 -4.40 -1.14
C GLN A 262 -25.53 -3.57 -2.35
N GLN A 263 -24.35 -3.86 -2.92
CA GLN A 263 -23.72 -2.98 -3.93
C GLN A 263 -22.72 -3.75 -4.83
N SER A 264 -22.63 -3.32 -6.09
CA SER A 264 -21.55 -3.66 -7.03
C SER A 264 -20.75 -2.40 -7.41
N ARG A 265 -19.44 -2.53 -7.61
CA ARG A 265 -18.50 -1.44 -7.90
C ARG A 265 -17.45 -1.83 -8.93
N GLU A 266 -17.14 -0.89 -9.81
CA GLU A 266 -16.11 -1.02 -10.86
C GLU A 266 -15.01 0.04 -10.74
N GLU A 267 -15.15 0.98 -9.81
CA GLU A 267 -14.19 2.06 -9.58
C GLU A 267 -14.19 2.50 -8.11
N SER A 268 -13.07 3.08 -7.67
CA SER A 268 -12.97 3.80 -6.40
C SER A 268 -13.58 5.18 -6.52
N ASP A 269 -14.34 5.56 -5.50
CA ASP A 269 -14.93 6.89 -5.28
C ASP A 269 -14.22 7.66 -4.17
N ALA A 270 -12.93 7.38 -3.97
CA ALA A 270 -12.12 8.00 -2.92
C ALA A 270 -12.09 9.53 -3.03
N VAL A 271 -12.20 10.19 -1.87
CA VAL A 271 -12.06 11.63 -1.73
C VAL A 271 -10.78 11.91 -0.94
N ILE A 272 -9.87 12.66 -1.56
CA ILE A 272 -8.60 13.06 -0.95
C ILE A 272 -8.70 14.52 -0.53
N VAL A 273 -8.35 14.80 0.73
CA VAL A 273 -8.15 16.15 1.24
C VAL A 273 -6.66 16.41 1.36
N ARG A 274 -6.20 17.51 0.80
CA ARG A 274 -4.82 18.00 0.88
C ARG A 274 -4.83 19.31 1.65
N VAL A 275 -4.01 19.42 2.69
CA VAL A 275 -3.80 20.68 3.44
C VAL A 275 -2.40 21.20 3.16
N ASN A 276 -2.24 22.52 3.08
CA ASN A 276 -0.95 23.18 2.89
C ASN A 276 -0.75 24.27 3.95
N ASP A 277 0.44 24.36 4.53
CA ASP A 277 0.84 25.52 5.35
C ASP A 277 1.60 26.58 4.53
N PRO A 278 1.77 27.81 5.05
CA PRO A 278 2.50 28.88 4.37
C PRO A 278 3.98 28.58 4.07
N GLU A 279 4.56 27.50 4.61
CA GLU A 279 5.94 27.07 4.33
C GLU A 279 5.99 25.94 3.30
N GLY A 280 4.86 25.57 2.71
CA GLY A 280 4.77 24.55 1.67
C GLY A 280 4.78 23.12 2.20
N ILE A 281 4.59 22.90 3.51
CA ILE A 281 4.43 21.55 4.07
C ILE A 281 2.99 21.11 3.82
N VAL A 282 2.88 19.93 3.22
CA VAL A 282 1.62 19.36 2.77
C VAL A 282 1.27 18.13 3.59
N GLY A 283 -0.02 17.92 3.86
CA GLY A 283 -0.54 16.66 4.37
C GLY A 283 -1.74 16.17 3.57
N TYR A 284 -1.90 14.86 3.48
CA TYR A 284 -3.00 14.21 2.76
C TYR A 284 -3.82 13.31 3.65
N GLY A 285 -5.13 13.30 3.42
CA GLY A 285 -6.06 12.41 4.05
C GLY A 285 -7.07 11.88 3.05
N GLU A 286 -7.60 10.70 3.33
CA GLU A 286 -8.51 9.98 2.44
C GLU A 286 -9.76 9.55 3.22
N ALA A 287 -10.90 9.59 2.55
CA ALA A 287 -12.09 8.86 2.98
C ALA A 287 -12.93 8.41 1.79
N LEU A 288 -13.78 7.42 2.03
CA LEU A 288 -14.73 6.89 1.06
C LEU A 288 -16.14 6.95 1.65
N PRO A 289 -16.98 7.92 1.23
CA PRO A 289 -18.33 8.05 1.76
C PRO A 289 -19.21 6.88 1.30
N ARG A 290 -20.06 6.39 2.20
CA ARG A 290 -20.94 5.24 1.95
C ARG A 290 -22.35 5.56 2.40
N SER A 291 -23.25 5.80 1.45
CA SER A 291 -24.65 6.14 1.74
C SER A 291 -25.38 5.01 2.49
N TYR A 292 -25.04 3.75 2.21
CA TYR A 292 -25.64 2.58 2.86
C TYR A 292 -25.01 2.23 4.23
N VAL A 293 -23.92 2.90 4.64
CA VAL A 293 -23.25 2.64 5.93
C VAL A 293 -23.29 3.87 6.83
N THR A 294 -22.74 4.99 6.35
CA THR A 294 -22.65 6.26 7.09
C THR A 294 -23.78 7.23 6.73
N GLY A 295 -24.49 6.97 5.62
CA GLY A 295 -25.43 7.92 5.02
C GLY A 295 -24.77 9.04 4.21
N GLU A 296 -23.45 9.24 4.34
CA GLU A 296 -22.70 10.21 3.54
C GLU A 296 -22.61 9.82 2.07
N THR A 297 -22.71 10.82 1.20
CA THR A 297 -22.38 10.77 -0.23
C THR A 297 -21.14 11.61 -0.49
N THR A 298 -20.49 11.45 -1.65
CA THR A 298 -19.40 12.34 -2.07
C THR A 298 -19.81 13.81 -2.04
N ALA A 299 -21.03 14.13 -2.47
CA ALA A 299 -21.54 15.50 -2.47
C ALA A 299 -21.71 16.05 -1.05
N SER A 300 -22.35 15.29 -0.14
CA SER A 300 -22.54 15.73 1.25
C SER A 300 -21.22 15.85 2.00
N MET A 301 -20.29 14.91 1.75
CA MET A 301 -18.95 14.94 2.33
C MET A 301 -18.21 16.20 1.90
N VAL A 302 -18.19 16.52 0.60
CA VAL A 302 -17.51 17.70 0.05
C VAL A 302 -18.12 19.00 0.56
N ALA A 303 -19.45 19.09 0.63
CA ALA A 303 -20.15 20.24 1.20
C ALA A 303 -19.77 20.41 2.67
N HIS A 304 -19.75 19.33 3.44
CA HIS A 304 -19.38 19.38 4.85
C HIS A 304 -17.93 19.83 5.05
N VAL A 305 -16.98 19.29 4.28
CA VAL A 305 -15.58 19.72 4.33
C VAL A 305 -15.47 21.21 3.97
N SER A 306 -16.14 21.65 2.91
CA SER A 306 -15.98 23.02 2.38
C SER A 306 -16.67 24.09 3.23
N GLU A 307 -17.87 23.81 3.72
CA GLU A 307 -18.75 24.81 4.34
C GLU A 307 -18.66 24.81 5.87
N GLN A 308 -18.22 23.70 6.48
CA GLN A 308 -18.20 23.55 7.94
C GLN A 308 -16.79 23.31 8.48
N LEU A 309 -16.05 22.35 7.92
CA LEU A 309 -14.73 21.97 8.46
C LEU A 309 -13.65 22.99 8.08
N ALA A 310 -13.55 23.35 6.80
CA ALA A 310 -12.53 24.27 6.30
C ALA A 310 -12.53 25.64 7.00
N PRO A 311 -13.69 26.33 7.20
CA PRO A 311 -13.70 27.61 7.93
C PRO A 311 -13.17 27.50 9.36
N ARG A 312 -13.47 26.39 10.05
CA ARG A 312 -12.97 26.16 11.42
C ARG A 312 -11.46 25.94 11.43
N ILE A 313 -10.93 25.16 10.49
CA ILE A 313 -9.49 24.92 10.33
C ILE A 313 -8.76 26.24 10.05
N PHE A 314 -9.26 27.04 9.10
CA PHE A 314 -8.67 28.34 8.76
C PHE A 314 -8.69 29.35 9.91
N SER A 315 -9.65 29.24 10.83
CA SER A 315 -9.73 30.11 12.01
C SER A 315 -8.72 29.79 13.11
N GLN A 316 -8.00 28.66 13.02
CA GLN A 316 -7.16 28.12 14.09
C GLN A 316 -5.71 27.88 13.65
N ALA A 317 -4.79 27.89 14.63
CA ALA A 317 -3.42 27.46 14.45
C ALA A 317 -3.20 26.11 15.15
N PHE A 318 -2.48 25.21 14.50
CA PHE A 318 -2.21 23.87 14.97
C PHE A 318 -0.74 23.72 15.35
N THR A 319 -0.48 23.15 16.52
CA THR A 319 0.84 22.61 16.86
C THR A 319 1.16 21.41 15.95
N SER A 320 2.41 20.95 15.93
CA SER A 320 2.76 19.68 15.30
C SER A 320 2.80 18.56 16.36
N GLY A 321 2.64 17.31 15.94
CA GLY A 321 2.80 16.12 16.79
C GLY A 321 1.53 15.62 17.48
N TRP A 322 1.69 14.79 18.51
CA TRP A 322 0.56 14.18 19.23
C TRP A 322 -0.38 15.22 19.88
N GLN A 323 0.10 16.42 20.20
CA GLN A 323 -0.80 17.47 20.69
C GLN A 323 -1.82 17.89 19.64
N THR A 324 -1.49 17.82 18.34
CA THR A 324 -2.48 17.98 17.28
C THR A 324 -3.53 16.88 17.39
N PHE A 325 -3.13 15.64 17.65
CA PHE A 325 -4.05 14.52 17.85
C PHE A 325 -4.93 14.68 19.09
N GLU A 326 -4.39 15.12 20.23
CA GLU A 326 -5.17 15.41 21.45
C GLU A 326 -6.11 16.60 21.26
N TYR A 327 -5.64 17.64 20.56
CA TYR A 327 -6.47 18.78 20.17
C TYR A 327 -7.60 18.33 19.25
N MET A 328 -7.30 17.48 18.27
CA MET A 328 -8.27 16.89 17.38
C MET A 328 -9.27 16.05 18.19
N GLN A 329 -8.83 15.19 19.10
CA GLN A 329 -9.74 14.39 19.92
C GLN A 329 -10.64 15.23 20.85
N SER A 330 -10.12 16.32 21.40
CA SER A 330 -10.85 17.19 22.35
C SER A 330 -11.74 18.24 21.69
N SER A 331 -11.34 18.78 20.54
CA SER A 331 -12.06 19.85 19.83
C SER A 331 -13.06 19.32 18.80
N LEU A 332 -12.93 18.05 18.41
CA LEU A 332 -13.65 17.47 17.27
C LEU A 332 -14.73 16.45 17.66
N SER A 333 -14.93 16.16 18.94
CA SER A 333 -16.06 15.33 19.40
C SER A 333 -17.42 15.88 18.93
N ASP A 334 -17.49 17.20 18.70
CA ASP A 334 -18.67 17.90 18.21
C ASP A 334 -18.74 17.98 16.68
N TRP A 335 -17.66 17.64 15.96
CA TRP A 335 -17.56 17.81 14.50
C TRP A 335 -18.03 16.58 13.72
N THR A 336 -18.12 15.41 14.35
CA THR A 336 -18.69 14.20 13.73
C THR A 336 -20.22 14.20 13.68
N ARG A 337 -20.86 15.17 14.36
CA ARG A 337 -22.30 15.25 14.53
C ARG A 337 -22.90 16.44 13.79
N SER A 338 -23.86 16.17 12.92
CA SER A 338 -24.80 17.20 12.51
C SER A 338 -25.85 17.41 13.62
N GLN A 339 -26.32 18.65 13.79
CA GLN A 339 -27.69 18.88 14.28
C GLN A 339 -28.72 18.70 13.15
N ASP A 340 -28.23 18.49 11.93
CA ASP A 340 -28.98 18.44 10.69
C ASP A 340 -29.38 16.99 10.40
N GLN A 341 -30.57 16.58 10.85
CA GLN A 341 -31.16 15.28 10.53
C GLN A 341 -31.63 15.19 9.07
N THR A 342 -30.93 15.85 8.14
CA THR A 342 -31.25 15.82 6.73
C THR A 342 -31.05 14.40 6.18
N ALA A 343 -32.13 13.86 5.60
CA ALA A 343 -32.26 12.63 4.82
C ALA A 343 -31.21 11.50 5.06
N GLY A 344 -31.13 10.94 6.27
CA GLY A 344 -30.51 9.62 6.49
C GLY A 344 -28.99 9.59 6.70
N VAL A 345 -28.31 10.74 6.87
CA VAL A 345 -26.89 10.78 7.29
C VAL A 345 -26.79 10.43 8.77
N ILE A 346 -26.04 9.38 9.11
CA ILE A 346 -25.87 8.88 10.49
C ILE A 346 -24.78 9.67 11.23
N ALA A 347 -23.66 9.97 10.55
CA ALA A 347 -22.54 10.76 11.06
C ALA A 347 -21.70 11.31 9.91
N TRP A 348 -20.96 12.40 10.13
CA TRP A 348 -20.02 12.99 9.15
C TRP A 348 -18.62 12.37 9.23
N ASN A 349 -18.57 11.05 9.40
CA ASN A 349 -17.34 10.33 9.72
C ASN A 349 -16.34 10.27 8.56
N ALA A 350 -16.80 10.13 7.31
CA ALA A 350 -15.95 10.14 6.13
C ALA A 350 -15.38 11.54 5.89
N ALA A 351 -16.24 12.58 5.94
CA ALA A 351 -15.79 13.96 5.83
C ALA A 351 -14.73 14.29 6.88
N PHE A 352 -15.04 13.94 8.13
CA PHE A 352 -14.13 14.13 9.25
C PHE A 352 -12.81 13.38 9.09
N CYS A 353 -12.87 12.09 8.73
CA CYS A 353 -11.71 11.23 8.50
C CYS A 353 -10.75 11.86 7.49
N SER A 354 -11.25 12.33 6.34
CA SER A 354 -10.39 12.91 5.31
C SER A 354 -9.61 14.13 5.79
N VAL A 355 -10.23 14.98 6.61
CA VAL A 355 -9.61 16.17 7.18
C VAL A 355 -8.64 15.80 8.31
N GLU A 356 -9.04 14.92 9.21
CA GLU A 356 -8.22 14.47 10.34
C GLU A 356 -6.92 13.84 9.83
N LEU A 357 -7.01 12.94 8.85
CA LEU A 357 -5.85 12.31 8.26
C LEU A 357 -4.94 13.33 7.57
N ALA A 358 -5.49 14.33 6.87
CA ALA A 358 -4.68 15.36 6.22
C ALA A 358 -3.91 16.23 7.22
N LEU A 359 -4.57 16.65 8.30
CA LEU A 359 -3.94 17.40 9.38
C LEU A 359 -2.91 16.54 10.12
N LEU A 360 -3.20 15.25 10.32
CA LEU A 360 -2.28 14.31 10.96
C LEU A 360 -1.03 14.10 10.11
N ASP A 361 -1.18 13.82 8.81
CA ASP A 361 -0.07 13.67 7.87
C ASP A 361 0.81 14.93 7.84
N TRP A 362 0.19 16.11 7.76
CA TRP A 362 0.89 17.40 7.81
C TRP A 362 1.67 17.57 9.12
N ALA A 363 1.02 17.34 10.26
CA ALA A 363 1.63 17.53 11.58
C ALA A 363 2.82 16.58 11.79
N LEU A 364 2.70 15.33 11.33
CA LEU A 364 3.75 14.32 11.39
C LEU A 364 4.92 14.67 10.46
N ARG A 365 4.65 15.12 9.23
CA ARG A 365 5.69 15.57 8.29
C ARG A 365 6.46 16.78 8.81
N ARG A 366 5.80 17.72 9.49
CA ARG A 366 6.46 18.85 10.17
C ARG A 366 7.45 18.41 11.26
N GLN A 367 7.24 17.25 11.85
CA GLN A 367 8.14 16.68 12.87
C GLN A 367 9.12 15.65 12.31
N ASP A 368 9.08 15.40 11.00
CA ASP A 368 9.85 14.31 10.40
C ASP A 368 9.56 12.97 11.12
N ALA A 369 8.28 12.76 11.44
CA ALA A 369 7.78 11.59 12.17
C ALA A 369 6.82 10.77 11.30
N ALA A 370 6.64 9.50 11.65
CA ALA A 370 5.66 8.59 11.09
C ALA A 370 4.53 8.34 12.09
N LEU A 371 3.34 7.96 11.60
CA LEU A 371 2.23 7.59 12.46
C LEU A 371 2.60 6.46 13.44
N SER A 372 3.46 5.55 13.02
CA SER A 372 3.97 4.42 13.83
C SER A 372 4.87 4.86 15.00
N ASP A 373 5.42 6.07 14.99
CA ASP A 373 6.16 6.62 16.14
C ASP A 373 5.22 6.88 17.33
N PHE A 374 3.96 7.17 17.04
CA PHE A 374 2.92 7.48 18.01
C PHE A 374 2.03 6.27 18.30
N LEU A 375 1.57 5.59 17.25
CA LEU A 375 0.85 4.32 17.33
C LEU A 375 1.85 3.18 17.27
N GLN A 376 2.62 3.03 18.35
CA GLN A 376 3.74 2.08 18.37
C GLN A 376 3.26 0.67 18.04
N PRO A 377 3.82 0.06 16.99
CA PRO A 377 3.44 -1.27 16.59
C PRO A 377 3.93 -2.28 17.63
N ILE A 378 3.04 -3.19 18.03
CA ILE A 378 3.36 -4.28 18.97
C ILE A 378 3.62 -5.61 18.26
N ARG A 379 3.61 -5.59 16.92
CA ARG A 379 3.85 -6.73 16.03
C ARG A 379 4.73 -6.28 14.86
N ARG A 380 5.49 -7.22 14.29
CA ARG A 380 6.44 -6.96 13.18
C ARG A 380 5.79 -6.91 11.81
N GLU A 381 4.60 -7.48 11.68
CA GLU A 381 3.82 -7.53 10.44
C GLU A 381 2.34 -7.64 10.77
N VAL A 382 1.50 -7.33 9.79
CA VAL A 382 0.05 -7.53 9.83
C VAL A 382 -0.30 -8.61 8.81
N VAL A 383 -1.09 -9.61 9.21
CA VAL A 383 -1.55 -10.68 8.31
C VAL A 383 -2.97 -10.36 7.86
N TYR A 384 -3.15 -10.14 6.57
CA TYR A 384 -4.43 -9.85 5.94
C TYR A 384 -5.19 -11.13 5.58
N SER A 385 -6.52 -11.08 5.68
CA SER A 385 -7.42 -12.13 5.20
C SER A 385 -7.69 -11.98 3.70
N GLY A 386 -7.85 -13.11 3.00
CA GLY A 386 -8.42 -13.12 1.64
C GLY A 386 -9.91 -12.81 1.68
N VAL A 387 -10.44 -12.05 0.73
CA VAL A 387 -11.86 -11.71 0.64
C VAL A 387 -12.44 -12.28 -0.65
N VAL A 388 -13.37 -13.23 -0.52
CA VAL A 388 -14.02 -13.90 -1.64
C VAL A 388 -15.36 -13.22 -1.90
N SER A 389 -15.39 -12.46 -2.99
CA SER A 389 -16.60 -11.96 -3.65
C SER A 389 -16.70 -12.65 -5.00
N ALA A 390 -17.84 -13.32 -5.24
CA ALA A 390 -18.13 -13.99 -6.50
C ALA A 390 -19.63 -14.20 -6.64
N GLU A 391 -20.11 -14.22 -7.87
CA GLU A 391 -21.51 -14.51 -8.17
C GLU A 391 -21.80 -16.00 -7.92
N THR A 392 -20.97 -16.88 -8.47
CA THR A 392 -21.22 -18.33 -8.43
C THR A 392 -20.40 -19.07 -7.36
N PRO A 393 -20.89 -20.22 -6.85
CA PRO A 393 -20.12 -21.11 -5.97
C PRO A 393 -18.78 -21.57 -6.56
N ARG A 394 -18.73 -21.81 -7.88
CA ARG A 394 -17.53 -22.29 -8.58
C ARG A 394 -16.43 -21.22 -8.58
N GLU A 395 -16.78 -19.98 -8.89
CA GLU A 395 -15.85 -18.85 -8.87
C GLU A 395 -15.37 -18.56 -7.44
N ALA A 396 -16.28 -18.60 -6.46
CA ALA A 396 -15.91 -18.45 -5.05
C ALA A 396 -14.84 -19.48 -4.64
N ALA A 397 -15.04 -20.75 -5.00
CA ALA A 397 -14.07 -21.81 -4.74
C ALA A 397 -12.73 -21.58 -5.46
N ALA A 398 -12.75 -21.10 -6.69
CA ALA A 398 -11.54 -20.79 -7.46
C ALA A 398 -10.75 -19.62 -6.83
N ILE A 399 -11.41 -18.54 -6.42
CA ILE A 399 -10.78 -17.41 -5.73
C ILE A 399 -10.21 -17.87 -4.39
N ALA A 400 -10.98 -18.61 -3.59
CA ALA A 400 -10.53 -19.12 -2.30
C ALA A 400 -9.31 -20.05 -2.44
N LYS A 401 -9.30 -20.89 -3.48
CA LYS A 401 -8.14 -21.73 -3.81
C LYS A 401 -6.92 -20.88 -4.15
N ARG A 402 -7.06 -19.79 -4.93
CA ARG A 402 -5.96 -18.87 -5.22
C ARG A 402 -5.39 -18.24 -3.95
N PHE A 403 -6.23 -17.81 -3.01
CA PHE A 403 -5.75 -17.28 -1.73
C PHE A 403 -5.00 -18.33 -0.91
N LYS A 404 -5.52 -19.56 -0.84
CA LYS A 404 -4.81 -20.69 -0.19
C LYS A 404 -3.47 -21.00 -0.86
N ASP A 405 -3.46 -21.09 -2.19
CA ASP A 405 -2.25 -21.37 -2.97
C ASP A 405 -1.22 -20.22 -2.79
N PHE A 406 -1.70 -18.99 -2.57
CA PHE A 406 -0.90 -17.83 -2.15
C PHE A 406 -0.48 -17.86 -0.65
N GLY A 407 -0.80 -18.92 0.07
CA GLY A 407 -0.40 -19.15 1.47
C GLY A 407 -1.34 -18.60 2.53
N MET A 408 -2.44 -17.92 2.15
CA MET A 408 -3.36 -17.32 3.12
C MET A 408 -4.10 -18.40 3.91
N ARG A 409 -4.20 -18.19 5.24
CA ARG A 409 -4.87 -19.10 6.18
C ARG A 409 -6.19 -18.56 6.72
N GLN A 410 -6.55 -17.33 6.37
CA GLN A 410 -7.80 -16.69 6.77
C GLN A 410 -8.51 -16.17 5.53
N ILE A 411 -9.77 -16.59 5.35
CA ILE A 411 -10.59 -16.19 4.20
C ILE A 411 -11.98 -15.79 4.68
N LYS A 412 -12.45 -14.63 4.23
CA LYS A 412 -13.84 -14.18 4.37
C LYS A 412 -14.61 -14.46 3.08
N VAL A 413 -15.80 -15.06 3.20
CA VAL A 413 -16.68 -15.38 2.08
C VAL A 413 -17.95 -14.54 2.18
N LYS A 414 -18.29 -13.81 1.10
CA LYS A 414 -19.56 -13.11 1.02
C LYS A 414 -20.73 -14.11 0.89
N VAL A 415 -21.76 -13.91 1.70
CA VAL A 415 -23.02 -14.70 1.73
C VAL A 415 -24.22 -13.75 1.70
N GLY A 416 -25.44 -14.28 1.75
CA GLY A 416 -26.67 -13.47 1.74
C GLY A 416 -27.16 -13.10 0.35
N THR A 417 -26.63 -13.76 -0.69
CA THR A 417 -27.01 -13.57 -2.10
C THR A 417 -27.68 -14.80 -2.72
N GLY A 418 -28.01 -15.81 -1.90
CA GLY A 418 -28.50 -17.11 -2.36
C GLY A 418 -27.37 -18.13 -2.59
N GLU A 419 -27.75 -19.41 -2.62
CA GLU A 419 -26.83 -20.56 -2.73
C GLU A 419 -25.70 -20.61 -1.68
N ASP A 420 -25.89 -19.97 -0.52
CA ASP A 420 -24.83 -19.79 0.50
C ASP A 420 -24.25 -21.11 1.00
N VAL A 421 -25.09 -22.14 1.17
CA VAL A 421 -24.66 -23.50 1.55
C VAL A 421 -23.76 -24.09 0.45
N THR A 422 -24.19 -24.05 -0.80
CA THR A 422 -23.42 -24.57 -1.95
C THR A 422 -22.11 -23.81 -2.11
N ARG A 423 -22.12 -22.48 -1.93
CA ARG A 423 -20.95 -21.60 -1.99
C ARG A 423 -19.93 -21.98 -0.92
N LEU A 424 -20.34 -22.05 0.33
CA LEU A 424 -19.43 -22.43 1.43
C LEU A 424 -18.96 -23.88 1.34
N GLN A 425 -19.79 -24.79 0.84
CA GLN A 425 -19.38 -26.16 0.56
C GLN A 425 -18.27 -26.22 -0.51
N ALA A 426 -18.43 -25.49 -1.61
CA ALA A 426 -17.45 -25.43 -2.68
C ALA A 426 -16.13 -24.80 -2.19
N VAL A 427 -16.21 -23.70 -1.44
CA VAL A 427 -15.04 -23.04 -0.84
C VAL A 427 -14.34 -23.98 0.14
N ARG A 428 -15.06 -24.56 1.10
CA ARG A 428 -14.48 -25.49 2.09
C ARG A 428 -13.80 -26.67 1.43
N LYS A 429 -14.40 -27.26 0.40
CA LYS A 429 -13.79 -28.33 -0.40
C LYS A 429 -12.49 -27.90 -1.07
N ALA A 430 -12.42 -26.66 -1.58
CA ALA A 430 -11.24 -26.14 -2.25
C ALA A 430 -10.09 -25.82 -1.26
N VAL A 431 -10.42 -25.29 -0.08
CA VAL A 431 -9.40 -24.81 0.87
C VAL A 431 -9.03 -25.80 1.96
N GLY A 432 -9.87 -26.81 2.23
CA GLY A 432 -9.67 -27.77 3.32
C GLY A 432 -9.96 -27.19 4.70
N GLU A 433 -9.72 -27.96 5.76
CA GLU A 433 -10.09 -27.60 7.14
C GLU A 433 -9.08 -26.65 7.81
N ASP A 434 -7.82 -26.60 7.34
CA ASP A 434 -6.76 -25.78 7.94
C ASP A 434 -6.90 -24.27 7.66
N VAL A 435 -7.81 -23.89 6.77
CA VAL A 435 -8.08 -22.48 6.45
C VAL A 435 -9.28 -22.00 7.26
N GLU A 436 -9.08 -20.94 8.04
CA GLU A 436 -10.14 -20.31 8.80
C GLU A 436 -11.11 -19.59 7.85
N LEU A 437 -12.40 -19.93 7.96
CA LEU A 437 -13.45 -19.28 7.19
C LEU A 437 -14.27 -18.35 8.08
N ARG A 438 -14.53 -17.16 7.58
CA ARG A 438 -15.55 -16.23 8.09
C ARG A 438 -16.56 -15.98 6.98
N ALA A 439 -17.77 -15.61 7.36
CA ALA A 439 -18.81 -15.23 6.41
C ALA A 439 -19.24 -13.78 6.66
N ASP A 440 -19.71 -13.09 5.62
CA ASP A 440 -20.22 -11.72 5.70
C ASP A 440 -21.49 -11.60 4.86
N ALA A 441 -22.61 -11.28 5.52
CA ALA A 441 -23.91 -11.20 4.88
C ALA A 441 -24.33 -9.76 4.54
N ASN A 442 -23.57 -8.74 4.92
CA ASN A 442 -23.88 -7.31 4.71
C ASN A 442 -25.34 -6.95 5.04
N GLY A 443 -25.84 -7.47 6.15
CA GLY A 443 -27.19 -7.23 6.67
C GLY A 443 -28.33 -7.77 5.82
N ALA A 444 -28.07 -8.78 4.97
CA ALA A 444 -29.05 -9.30 4.01
C ALA A 444 -30.24 -10.04 4.62
N TRP A 445 -30.14 -10.52 5.86
CA TRP A 445 -31.17 -11.36 6.47
C TRP A 445 -31.95 -10.63 7.56
N SER A 446 -33.21 -11.02 7.76
CA SER A 446 -33.87 -10.80 9.06
C SER A 446 -33.22 -11.67 10.14
N ALA A 447 -33.39 -11.34 11.42
CA ALA A 447 -32.84 -12.14 12.52
C ALA A 447 -33.34 -13.61 12.50
N ALA A 448 -34.59 -13.86 12.10
CA ALA A 448 -35.12 -15.21 11.99
C ALA A 448 -34.47 -16.00 10.84
N GLU A 449 -34.36 -15.39 9.66
CA GLU A 449 -33.69 -16.00 8.51
C GLU A 449 -32.22 -16.26 8.79
N ALA A 450 -31.52 -15.31 9.42
CA ALA A 450 -30.11 -15.45 9.80
C ALA A 450 -29.90 -16.69 10.70
N VAL A 451 -30.77 -16.90 11.70
CA VAL A 451 -30.68 -18.08 12.57
C VAL A 451 -30.85 -19.38 11.76
N GLU A 452 -31.84 -19.45 10.87
CA GLU A 452 -32.08 -20.64 10.04
C GLU A 452 -30.94 -20.90 9.06
N GLN A 453 -30.44 -19.86 8.36
CA GLN A 453 -29.29 -19.99 7.46
C GLN A 453 -28.05 -20.45 8.22
N LEU A 454 -27.73 -19.83 9.35
CA LEU A 454 -26.52 -20.16 10.11
C LEU A 454 -26.57 -21.57 10.70
N LYS A 455 -27.75 -22.14 11.00
CA LYS A 455 -27.87 -23.57 11.35
C LYS A 455 -27.43 -24.47 10.20
N LEU A 456 -27.79 -24.12 8.96
CA LEU A 456 -27.37 -24.85 7.75
C LEU A 456 -25.88 -24.70 7.47
N LEU A 457 -25.29 -23.56 7.86
CA LEU A 457 -23.86 -23.26 7.64
C LEU A 457 -22.94 -23.80 8.74
N ARG A 458 -23.47 -24.34 9.85
CA ARG A 458 -22.69 -24.94 10.95
C ARG A 458 -21.61 -25.93 10.50
N PRO A 459 -21.86 -26.84 9.53
CA PRO A 459 -20.85 -27.81 9.10
C PRO A 459 -19.58 -27.18 8.53
N PHE A 460 -19.60 -25.91 8.11
CA PHE A 460 -18.44 -25.23 7.53
C PHE A 460 -17.51 -24.59 8.57
N ASN A 461 -17.82 -24.73 9.88
CA ASN A 461 -16.97 -24.27 10.99
C ASN A 461 -16.53 -22.81 10.86
N LEU A 462 -17.50 -21.91 10.67
CA LEU A 462 -17.25 -20.48 10.54
C LEU A 462 -16.73 -19.90 11.86
N LYS A 463 -15.62 -19.15 11.79
CA LYS A 463 -15.03 -18.45 12.96
C LYS A 463 -15.85 -17.25 13.41
N ALA A 464 -16.54 -16.61 12.47
CA ALA A 464 -17.46 -15.51 12.72
C ALA A 464 -18.43 -15.32 11.55
N ILE A 465 -19.58 -14.74 11.85
CA ILE A 465 -20.50 -14.14 10.87
C ILE A 465 -20.49 -12.61 11.04
N GLU A 466 -20.12 -11.90 9.98
CA GLU A 466 -20.11 -10.44 9.89
C GLU A 466 -21.46 -9.94 9.38
N GLN A 467 -22.00 -8.97 10.12
CA GLN A 467 -23.27 -8.28 9.90
C GLN A 467 -24.37 -9.18 9.29
N PRO A 468 -24.91 -10.17 10.03
CA PRO A 468 -25.98 -11.03 9.51
C PRO A 468 -27.29 -10.29 9.21
N VAL A 469 -27.60 -9.26 10.01
CA VAL A 469 -28.87 -8.52 9.96
C VAL A 469 -28.67 -7.04 9.69
N GLY A 470 -29.74 -6.33 9.33
CA GLY A 470 -29.71 -4.90 9.03
C GLY A 470 -29.02 -4.04 10.10
N ALA A 471 -28.37 -2.95 9.69
CA ALA A 471 -27.49 -2.12 10.53
C ALA A 471 -28.12 -1.61 11.84
N ASN A 472 -29.43 -1.35 11.85
CA ASN A 472 -30.14 -0.85 13.03
C ASN A 472 -30.73 -1.96 13.93
N ASP A 473 -30.61 -3.23 13.55
CA ASP A 473 -31.18 -4.36 14.30
C ASP A 473 -30.19 -4.96 15.32
N PHE A 474 -29.82 -4.15 16.33
CA PHE A 474 -28.90 -4.55 17.40
C PHE A 474 -29.43 -5.75 18.22
N GLU A 475 -30.75 -5.82 18.43
CA GLU A 475 -31.39 -6.95 19.09
C GLU A 475 -31.35 -8.21 18.22
N GLY A 476 -31.50 -8.07 16.90
CA GLY A 476 -31.31 -9.13 15.93
C GLY A 476 -29.90 -9.70 15.98
N LEU A 477 -28.85 -8.86 16.05
CA LEU A 477 -27.47 -9.32 16.23
C LEU A 477 -27.34 -10.16 17.53
N ARG A 478 -27.87 -9.67 18.64
CA ARG A 478 -27.89 -10.40 19.92
C ARG A 478 -28.62 -11.72 19.81
N ARG A 479 -29.77 -11.75 19.14
CA ARG A 479 -30.57 -12.96 18.92
C ARG A 479 -29.79 -14.00 18.11
N VAL A 480 -29.20 -13.59 16.98
CA VAL A 480 -28.38 -14.46 16.12
C VAL A 480 -27.22 -15.06 16.91
N ARG A 481 -26.48 -14.22 17.65
CA ARG A 481 -25.38 -14.66 18.51
C ARG A 481 -25.82 -15.74 19.50
N ASN A 482 -26.92 -15.50 20.23
CA ASN A 482 -27.38 -16.40 21.28
C ASN A 482 -27.99 -17.71 20.76
N GLU A 483 -28.76 -17.67 19.67
CA GLU A 483 -29.45 -18.86 19.15
C GLU A 483 -28.55 -19.75 18.28
N THR A 484 -27.56 -19.18 17.60
CA THR A 484 -26.67 -19.94 16.71
C THR A 484 -25.41 -20.43 17.41
N GLY A 485 -24.90 -19.68 18.38
CA GLY A 485 -23.60 -19.90 19.02
C GLY A 485 -22.40 -19.54 18.14
N ILE A 486 -22.62 -19.03 16.92
CA ILE A 486 -21.55 -18.56 16.03
C ILE A 486 -21.18 -17.13 16.44
N PRO A 487 -19.88 -16.80 16.61
CA PRO A 487 -19.48 -15.45 16.95
C PRO A 487 -19.95 -14.41 15.94
N VAL A 488 -20.47 -13.29 16.42
CA VAL A 488 -21.03 -12.21 15.56
C VAL A 488 -20.05 -11.04 15.50
N MET A 489 -19.80 -10.53 14.29
CA MET A 489 -19.05 -9.31 14.05
C MET A 489 -19.98 -8.19 13.59
N ALA A 490 -19.92 -7.03 14.26
CA ALA A 490 -20.67 -5.84 13.86
C ALA A 490 -19.83 -4.98 12.90
N ASP A 491 -20.37 -4.67 11.73
CA ASP A 491 -19.77 -3.78 10.73
C ASP A 491 -20.66 -2.57 10.48
N GLU A 492 -21.73 -2.69 9.69
CA GLU A 492 -22.65 -1.59 9.40
C GLU A 492 -23.39 -1.09 10.66
N SER A 493 -23.53 -1.94 11.70
CA SER A 493 -24.05 -1.52 13.02
C SER A 493 -23.06 -0.71 13.86
N LEU A 494 -21.79 -0.58 13.43
CA LEU A 494 -20.72 0.09 14.18
C LEU A 494 -20.18 1.29 13.40
N VAL A 495 -20.85 2.44 13.52
CA VAL A 495 -20.45 3.72 12.89
C VAL A 495 -20.10 4.76 13.95
N THR A 496 -20.82 4.83 15.06
CA THR A 496 -20.61 5.84 16.12
C THR A 496 -20.23 5.21 17.46
N ILE A 497 -19.68 6.03 18.35
CA ILE A 497 -19.36 5.62 19.72
C ILE A 497 -20.63 5.21 20.49
N GLU A 498 -21.77 5.87 20.23
CA GLU A 498 -23.06 5.52 20.83
C GLU A 498 -23.51 4.13 20.40
N GLN A 499 -23.36 3.79 19.12
CA GLN A 499 -23.66 2.45 18.63
C GLN A 499 -22.71 1.40 19.20
N ALA A 500 -21.42 1.72 19.35
CA ALA A 500 -20.45 0.85 20.02
C ALA A 500 -20.87 0.55 21.47
N ARG A 501 -21.26 1.58 22.24
CA ARG A 501 -21.78 1.39 23.61
C ARG A 501 -23.05 0.55 23.61
N ARG A 502 -23.97 0.79 22.67
CA ARG A 502 -25.21 0.01 22.57
C ARG A 502 -24.96 -1.47 22.29
N LEU A 503 -24.02 -1.79 21.39
CA LEU A 503 -23.59 -3.16 21.10
C LEU A 503 -23.03 -3.86 22.35
N ILE A 504 -22.24 -3.14 23.14
CA ILE A 504 -21.66 -3.63 24.41
C ILE A 504 -22.75 -3.87 25.46
N GLU A 505 -23.64 -2.90 25.69
CA GLU A 505 -24.74 -3.00 26.66
C GLU A 505 -25.62 -4.21 26.39
N LEU A 506 -25.93 -4.46 25.11
CA LEU A 506 -26.74 -5.59 24.67
C LEU A 506 -25.97 -6.91 24.59
N ARG A 507 -24.64 -6.88 24.68
CA ARG A 507 -23.75 -8.02 24.38
C ARG A 507 -24.09 -8.64 23.01
N ALA A 508 -24.28 -7.78 22.02
CA ALA A 508 -24.84 -8.13 20.72
C ALA A 508 -23.80 -8.76 19.76
N CYS A 509 -22.51 -8.59 20.01
CA CYS A 509 -21.44 -9.08 19.14
C CYS A 509 -20.17 -9.45 19.93
N ASP A 510 -19.30 -10.21 19.27
CA ASP A 510 -18.00 -10.67 19.77
C ASP A 510 -16.84 -9.91 19.12
N PHE A 511 -17.08 -9.33 17.94
CA PHE A 511 -16.09 -8.54 17.20
C PHE A 511 -16.64 -7.20 16.74
N PHE A 512 -15.77 -6.18 16.77
CA PHE A 512 -15.98 -4.90 16.09
C PHE A 512 -15.18 -4.85 14.79
N ASN A 513 -15.84 -4.57 13.66
CA ASN A 513 -15.15 -4.22 12.41
C ASN A 513 -14.91 -2.71 12.36
N ILE A 514 -13.70 -2.28 12.70
CA ILE A 514 -13.28 -0.88 12.67
C ILE A 514 -12.71 -0.58 11.29
N ARG A 515 -13.30 0.39 10.59
CA ARG A 515 -12.80 0.91 9.32
C ARG A 515 -12.57 2.41 9.49
N ILE A 516 -11.36 2.90 9.25
CA ILE A 516 -10.95 4.28 9.58
C ILE A 516 -11.91 5.31 8.97
N SER A 517 -12.23 5.17 7.68
CA SER A 517 -13.17 6.06 6.99
C SER A 517 -14.60 6.00 7.54
N LYS A 518 -15.04 4.86 8.05
CA LYS A 518 -16.40 4.68 8.62
C LYS A 518 -16.48 5.21 10.05
N CYS A 519 -15.39 5.08 10.80
CA CYS A 519 -15.35 5.32 12.24
C CYS A 519 -14.92 6.74 12.61
N GLY A 520 -14.71 7.63 11.63
CA GLY A 520 -14.31 9.02 11.88
C GLY A 520 -12.81 9.15 12.14
N GLY A 521 -12.00 8.50 11.30
CA GLY A 521 -10.55 8.65 11.35
C GLY A 521 -9.86 7.77 12.40
N VAL A 522 -8.59 8.07 12.68
CA VAL A 522 -7.76 7.38 13.67
C VAL A 522 -8.32 7.62 15.08
N THR A 523 -8.79 8.83 15.39
CA THR A 523 -9.33 9.16 16.71
C THR A 523 -10.55 8.30 17.05
N GLY A 524 -11.55 8.27 16.15
CA GLY A 524 -12.75 7.48 16.37
C GLY A 524 -12.46 5.98 16.41
N SER A 525 -11.53 5.53 15.57
CA SER A 525 -11.07 4.13 15.56
C SER A 525 -10.43 3.72 16.89
N LEU A 526 -9.54 4.53 17.46
CA LEU A 526 -8.91 4.25 18.77
C LEU A 526 -9.92 4.32 19.92
N ALA A 527 -10.88 5.24 19.87
CA ALA A 527 -11.94 5.34 20.87
C ALA A 527 -12.83 4.08 20.86
N MET A 528 -13.22 3.59 19.68
CA MET A 528 -13.95 2.32 19.56
C MET A 528 -13.11 1.12 20.00
N ALA A 529 -11.83 1.09 19.64
CA ALA A 529 -10.92 0.03 20.06
C ALA A 529 -10.74 -0.04 21.58
N LYS A 530 -10.70 1.12 22.25
CA LYS A 530 -10.67 1.21 23.72
C LYS A 530 -11.93 0.62 24.35
N LEU A 531 -13.11 0.97 23.85
CA LEU A 531 -14.38 0.41 24.32
C LEU A 531 -14.45 -1.11 24.08
N ALA A 532 -14.01 -1.58 22.92
CA ALA A 532 -13.96 -3.01 22.61
C ALA A 532 -13.08 -3.76 23.62
N ARG A 533 -11.87 -3.25 23.88
CA ARG A 533 -10.94 -3.83 24.85
C ARG A 533 -11.53 -3.89 26.27
N GLU A 534 -12.14 -2.80 26.73
CA GLU A 534 -12.78 -2.73 28.05
C GLU A 534 -13.94 -3.72 28.18
N ALA A 535 -14.64 -4.01 27.08
CA ALA A 535 -15.75 -4.97 27.03
C ALA A 535 -15.32 -6.42 26.70
N GLY A 536 -14.04 -6.68 26.45
CA GLY A 536 -13.55 -7.99 26.02
C GLY A 536 -13.93 -8.38 24.58
N ILE A 537 -14.32 -7.41 23.75
CA ILE A 537 -14.65 -7.57 22.33
C ILE A 537 -13.35 -7.51 21.50
N LYS A 538 -13.21 -8.41 20.53
CA LYS A 538 -12.04 -8.45 19.63
C LYS A 538 -12.24 -7.55 18.41
N ILE A 539 -11.16 -7.21 17.72
CA ILE A 539 -11.19 -6.20 16.65
C ILE A 539 -10.80 -6.82 15.31
N GLN A 540 -11.58 -6.51 14.29
CA GLN A 540 -11.11 -6.51 12.91
C GLN A 540 -10.77 -5.08 12.51
N VAL A 541 -9.61 -4.87 11.90
CA VAL A 541 -9.36 -3.64 11.12
C VAL A 541 -9.73 -3.94 9.68
N GLY A 542 -10.88 -3.44 9.26
CA GLY A 542 -11.39 -3.61 7.90
C GLY A 542 -11.05 -2.42 7.00
N ALA A 543 -11.43 -2.56 5.73
CA ALA A 543 -11.22 -1.56 4.70
C ALA A 543 -12.51 -1.29 3.93
N GLN A 544 -12.67 -0.07 3.44
CA GLN A 544 -13.60 0.23 2.37
C GLN A 544 -13.07 -0.32 1.04
N VAL A 545 -14.00 -0.83 0.23
CA VAL A 545 -13.64 -1.27 -1.13
C VAL A 545 -13.22 -0.04 -1.93
N GLY A 546 -12.01 -0.07 -2.48
CA GLY A 546 -11.44 1.02 -3.28
C GLY A 546 -10.53 1.99 -2.52
N GLU A 547 -10.18 1.71 -1.26
CA GLU A 547 -9.15 2.49 -0.55
C GLU A 547 -7.84 2.55 -1.34
N THR A 548 -7.23 3.73 -1.38
CA THR A 548 -5.89 3.96 -1.91
C THR A 548 -4.81 3.58 -0.88
N GLY A 549 -3.56 3.83 -1.22
CA GLY A 549 -2.44 3.68 -0.31
C GLY A 549 -2.56 4.46 1.00
N ILE A 550 -3.25 5.60 1.03
CA ILE A 550 -3.34 6.48 2.22
C ILE A 550 -4.10 5.77 3.35
N LEU A 551 -5.33 5.32 3.12
CA LEU A 551 -6.09 4.57 4.12
C LEU A 551 -5.50 3.20 4.39
N SER A 552 -4.98 2.51 3.37
CA SER A 552 -4.36 1.18 3.55
C SER A 552 -3.16 1.24 4.50
N ALA A 553 -2.29 2.24 4.36
CA ALA A 553 -1.12 2.43 5.23
C ALA A 553 -1.50 2.85 6.65
N THR A 554 -2.47 3.76 6.77
CA THR A 554 -3.02 4.18 8.07
C THR A 554 -3.65 2.98 8.80
N GLY A 555 -4.44 2.18 8.08
CA GLY A 555 -5.06 0.94 8.56
C GLY A 555 -4.06 -0.09 9.01
N ARG A 556 -2.96 -0.28 8.26
CA ARG A 556 -1.86 -1.17 8.66
C ARG A 556 -1.21 -0.72 9.96
N THR A 557 -0.94 0.57 10.11
CA THR A 557 -0.34 1.13 11.32
C THR A 557 -1.26 0.94 12.54
N LEU A 558 -2.55 1.24 12.37
CA LEU A 558 -3.57 0.98 13.40
C LEU A 558 -3.63 -0.51 13.76
N ALA A 559 -3.74 -1.39 12.77
CA ALA A 559 -3.77 -2.84 12.99
C ALA A 559 -2.52 -3.30 13.75
N ALA A 560 -1.33 -2.81 13.39
CA ALA A 560 -0.08 -3.15 14.05
C ALA A 560 0.00 -2.68 15.51
N HIS A 561 -0.73 -1.64 15.90
CA HIS A 561 -0.78 -1.12 17.27
C HIS A 561 -1.77 -1.87 18.19
N LEU A 562 -2.85 -2.44 17.65
CA LEU A 562 -3.95 -2.97 18.46
C LEU A 562 -3.65 -4.37 19.04
N SER A 563 -3.59 -4.50 20.37
CA SER A 563 -3.46 -5.80 21.09
C SER A 563 -4.59 -6.79 20.83
N ASP A 564 -5.79 -6.28 20.55
CA ASP A 564 -7.01 -7.07 20.42
C ASP A 564 -7.40 -7.38 18.98
N LEU A 565 -6.46 -7.13 18.04
CA LEU A 565 -6.62 -7.47 16.63
C LEU A 565 -6.78 -9.00 16.47
N ALA A 566 -7.90 -9.40 15.90
CA ALA A 566 -8.18 -10.77 15.47
C ALA A 566 -7.97 -10.94 13.96
N PHE A 567 -8.40 -9.95 13.16
CA PHE A 567 -8.37 -10.01 11.70
C PHE A 567 -8.00 -8.64 11.10
N ALA A 568 -7.38 -8.66 9.92
CA ALA A 568 -7.16 -7.47 9.10
C ALA A 568 -7.64 -7.71 7.67
N GLU A 569 -8.27 -6.72 7.06
CA GLU A 569 -8.73 -6.74 5.67
C GLU A 569 -8.37 -5.44 4.95
N GLY A 570 -8.23 -5.51 3.63
CA GLY A 570 -7.80 -4.38 2.81
C GLY A 570 -6.38 -4.56 2.29
N SER A 571 -5.70 -3.43 2.03
CA SER A 571 -4.31 -3.45 1.53
C SER A 571 -4.16 -4.25 0.23
N PHE A 572 -5.19 -4.25 -0.64
CA PHE A 572 -5.12 -4.88 -1.95
C PHE A 572 -4.35 -4.01 -2.96
N GLY A 573 -4.31 -2.68 -2.77
CA GLY A 573 -3.62 -1.75 -3.67
C GLY A 573 -3.97 -2.01 -5.13
N THR A 574 -2.94 -2.14 -5.97
CA THR A 574 -3.09 -2.42 -7.41
C THR A 574 -3.54 -3.85 -7.76
N TRP A 575 -3.85 -4.69 -6.78
CA TRP A 575 -4.56 -5.96 -7.03
C TRP A 575 -6.05 -5.72 -7.29
N LEU A 576 -6.61 -4.65 -6.69
CA LEU A 576 -7.98 -4.21 -6.93
C LEU A 576 -7.99 -2.99 -7.84
N LEU A 577 -7.23 -1.94 -7.50
CA LEU A 577 -7.16 -0.72 -8.29
C LEU A 577 -6.36 -0.97 -9.58
N SER A 578 -6.76 -0.35 -10.69
CA SER A 578 -5.94 -0.33 -11.91
C SER A 578 -4.57 0.28 -11.62
N GLU A 579 -4.58 1.28 -10.74
CA GLU A 579 -3.47 2.12 -10.39
C GLU A 579 -3.72 2.79 -9.00
N ASP A 580 -2.68 3.21 -8.29
CA ASP A 580 -2.73 3.84 -6.95
C ASP A 580 -2.05 5.22 -6.94
N ILE A 581 -2.45 6.12 -6.04
CA ILE A 581 -1.95 7.50 -5.93
C ILE A 581 -0.73 7.64 -5.02
N VAL A 582 -0.17 6.54 -4.51
CA VAL A 582 1.05 6.54 -3.69
C VAL A 582 2.21 5.88 -4.43
N PHE A 583 3.44 6.26 -4.08
CA PHE A 583 4.65 5.60 -4.59
C PHE A 583 4.91 4.25 -3.91
N ASP A 584 4.54 4.14 -2.63
CA ASP A 584 4.77 2.97 -1.81
C ASP A 584 3.82 1.82 -2.17
N ASN A 585 4.35 0.60 -2.26
CA ASN A 585 3.50 -0.56 -2.41
C ASN A 585 2.91 -0.98 -1.06
N VAL A 586 1.66 -0.60 -0.83
CA VAL A 586 0.89 -1.01 0.34
C VAL A 586 0.23 -2.38 0.17
N ALA A 587 0.53 -3.17 -0.85
CA ALA A 587 -0.03 -4.52 -0.94
C ALA A 587 0.56 -5.44 0.16
N PHE A 588 -0.20 -6.45 0.58
CA PHE A 588 0.36 -7.57 1.34
C PHE A 588 1.14 -8.52 0.42
N GLY A 589 2.10 -9.25 0.98
CA GLY A 589 2.87 -10.31 0.31
C GLY A 589 2.33 -11.70 0.60
N TYR A 590 3.15 -12.73 0.32
CA TYR A 590 2.80 -14.14 0.50
C TYR A 590 2.18 -14.43 1.88
N GLY A 591 1.15 -15.26 1.90
CA GLY A 591 0.41 -15.60 3.12
C GLY A 591 -0.47 -14.47 3.65
N GLY A 592 -0.56 -13.34 2.95
CA GLY A 592 -1.21 -12.12 3.45
C GLY A 592 -0.31 -11.31 4.37
N ALA A 593 0.97 -11.66 4.52
CA ALA A 593 1.90 -10.96 5.39
C ALA A 593 2.28 -9.60 4.81
N ALA A 594 2.07 -8.55 5.59
CA ALA A 594 2.43 -7.18 5.24
C ALA A 594 3.40 -6.60 6.28
N PRO A 595 4.65 -6.30 5.91
CA PRO A 595 5.58 -5.66 6.83
C PRO A 595 5.10 -4.26 7.19
N LEU A 596 5.56 -3.76 8.34
CA LEU A 596 5.30 -2.38 8.75
C LEU A 596 5.83 -1.39 7.72
N LEU A 597 5.11 -0.28 7.58
CA LEU A 597 5.56 0.87 6.81
C LEU A 597 6.25 1.85 7.75
N SER A 598 7.33 2.48 7.29
CA SER A 598 8.19 3.35 8.12
C SER A 598 8.56 4.67 7.43
N THR A 599 7.81 5.07 6.41
CA THR A 599 7.94 6.40 5.79
C THR A 599 7.24 7.46 6.65
N ARG A 600 7.55 8.74 6.41
CA ARG A 600 7.01 9.89 7.18
C ARG A 600 5.49 10.03 7.02
N GLY A 601 4.87 10.79 7.92
CA GLY A 601 3.45 11.09 7.86
C GLY A 601 2.60 9.85 8.12
N LEU A 602 1.61 9.61 7.27
CA LEU A 602 0.77 8.39 7.28
C LEU A 602 1.47 7.15 6.71
N SER A 603 2.80 7.17 6.62
CA SER A 603 3.61 6.06 6.12
C SER A 603 3.42 5.75 4.63
N VAL A 604 3.11 6.79 3.84
CA VAL A 604 3.15 6.78 2.37
C VAL A 604 3.55 8.14 1.80
N ALA A 605 4.12 8.14 0.60
CA ALA A 605 4.32 9.33 -0.23
C ALA A 605 3.28 9.38 -1.37
N VAL A 606 2.51 10.47 -1.44
CA VAL A 606 1.53 10.70 -2.50
C VAL A 606 2.22 11.13 -3.79
N ASN A 607 1.83 10.51 -4.91
CA ASN A 607 2.19 10.93 -6.25
C ASN A 607 1.19 11.99 -6.73
N GLU A 608 1.56 13.27 -6.60
CA GLU A 608 0.69 14.39 -6.97
C GLU A 608 0.29 14.38 -8.45
N GLU A 609 1.15 13.93 -9.36
CA GLU A 609 0.81 13.82 -10.79
C GLU A 609 -0.32 12.80 -10.99
N SER A 610 -0.23 11.64 -10.33
CA SER A 610 -1.29 10.62 -10.39
C SER A 610 -2.56 11.11 -9.71
N LEU A 611 -2.45 11.82 -8.58
CA LEU A 611 -3.59 12.41 -7.89
C LEU A 611 -4.35 13.40 -8.77
N GLU A 612 -3.64 14.35 -9.39
CA GLU A 612 -4.24 15.35 -10.28
C GLU A 612 -4.86 14.70 -11.53
N ARG A 613 -4.17 13.73 -12.15
CA ARG A 613 -4.66 13.04 -13.36
C ARG A 613 -5.91 12.18 -13.10
N LEU A 614 -5.99 11.53 -11.94
CA LEU A 614 -7.11 10.65 -11.56
C LEU A 614 -8.28 11.41 -10.93
N ALA A 615 -8.09 12.68 -10.60
CA ALA A 615 -9.15 13.52 -10.07
C ALA A 615 -10.15 13.89 -11.17
N THR A 616 -11.41 13.56 -10.92
CA THR A 616 -12.53 13.98 -11.78
C THR A 616 -13.03 15.38 -11.43
N LYS A 617 -12.79 15.81 -10.19
CA LYS A 617 -13.10 17.15 -9.70
C LYS A 617 -12.10 17.55 -8.63
N LYS A 618 -11.69 18.82 -8.67
CA LYS A 618 -10.85 19.46 -7.65
C LYS A 618 -11.54 20.73 -7.15
N ILE A 619 -11.53 20.94 -5.85
CA ILE A 619 -12.03 22.17 -5.20
C ILE A 619 -10.89 22.70 -4.35
N GLU A 620 -10.51 23.96 -4.54
CA GLU A 620 -9.51 24.64 -3.73
C GLU A 620 -10.16 25.70 -2.84
N LEU A 621 -9.80 25.68 -1.57
CA LEU A 621 -10.26 26.61 -0.55
C LEU A 621 -9.04 27.29 0.05
N HIS A 622 -9.16 28.59 0.32
CA HIS A 622 -8.11 29.40 0.91
C HIS A 622 -8.61 30.07 2.18
N ARG A 623 -7.69 30.30 3.10
CA ARG A 623 -7.94 30.96 4.39
C ARG A 623 -8.52 32.36 4.25
#